data_AF-A0A9X3XEX0-F1
#
_entry.id   AF-A0A9X3XEX0-F1
#
_cell.length_a   1.000
_cell.length_b   1.000
_cell.length_c   1.000
_cell.angle_alpha   90.00
_cell.angle_beta   90.00
_cell.angle_gamma   90.00
#
_symmetry.space_group_name_H-M   'P 1'
#
loop_
_entity.id
_entity.type
_entity.pdbx_description
1 polymer ?
#
loop_
_entity_poly.entity_id
_entity_poly.type
_entity_poly.pdbx_seq_one_letter_code
_entity_poly.pdbx_strand_id
1 'polypeptide(L)' 'MLDCAEGKSNGEIAASNGVSRQTVSKWRGRFLRHRLQGLSDAPRSGAPRTITDEQVERVVTRTLETKPHNATHWSTRS' A
#
# COMPACT_ATOMS: atom_id res chain seq x y z
N MET A 1 -11.23 10.54 -14.42
CA MET A 1 -12.39 9.71 -14.80
C MET A 1 -11.89 8.81 -15.92
N LEU A 2 -12.08 7.49 -15.87
CA LEU A 2 -11.58 6.61 -16.94
C LEU A 2 -12.46 6.88 -18.18
N ASP A 3 -11.90 7.39 -19.29
CA ASP A 3 -12.60 7.71 -20.57
C ASP A 3 -13.25 6.49 -21.26
N CYS A 4 -13.59 5.45 -20.52
CA CYS A 4 -14.19 4.20 -20.98
C CYS A 4 -15.62 4.37 -21.49
N ALA A 5 -16.32 5.44 -21.09
CA ALA A 5 -17.65 5.75 -21.59
C ALA A 5 -17.63 6.25 -23.04
N GLU A 6 -16.47 6.69 -23.53
CA GLU A 6 -16.30 7.28 -24.87
C GLU A 6 -15.94 6.23 -25.94
N GLY A 7 -16.00 4.93 -25.61
CA GLY A 7 -15.71 3.84 -26.56
C GLY A 7 -14.22 3.63 -26.87
N LYS A 8 -13.31 4.36 -26.21
CA LYS A 8 -11.85 4.21 -26.37
C LYS A 8 -11.38 2.80 -26.01
N SER A 9 -10.43 2.29 -26.79
CA SER A 9 -9.76 1.02 -26.54
C SER A 9 -8.85 1.11 -25.29
N ASN A 10 -8.56 -0.03 -24.68
CA ASN A 10 -7.64 -0.07 -23.52
C ASN A 10 -6.22 0.42 -23.87
N GLY A 11 -5.82 0.37 -25.15
CA GLY A 11 -4.53 0.88 -25.61
C GLY A 11 -4.48 2.40 -25.61
N GLU A 12 -5.52 3.05 -26.13
CA GLU A 12 -5.65 4.51 -26.15
C GLU A 12 -5.73 5.09 -24.73
N ILE A 13 -6.52 4.45 -23.85
CA ILE A 13 -6.62 4.84 -22.45
C ILE A 13 -5.29 4.65 -21.72
N ALA A 14 -4.56 3.57 -22.02
CA ALA A 14 -3.26 3.31 -21.44
C ALA A 14 -2.24 4.38 -21.84
N ALA A 15 -2.20 4.72 -23.13
CA ALA A 15 -1.32 5.76 -23.66
C ALA A 15 -1.62 7.14 -23.06
N SER A 16 -2.91 7.53 -22.98
CA SER A 16 -3.29 8.84 -22.43
C SER A 16 -3.03 8.98 -20.93
N ASN A 17 -3.09 7.87 -20.18
CA ASN A 17 -2.88 7.86 -18.73
C ASN A 17 -1.45 7.46 -18.31
N GLY A 18 -0.56 7.17 -19.27
CA GLY A 18 0.81 6.75 -18.99
C GLY A 18 0.93 5.43 -18.21
N VAL A 19 -0.06 4.54 -18.37
CA VAL A 19 -0.11 3.24 -17.66
C VAL A 19 -0.04 2.08 -18.65
N SER A 20 0.19 0.87 -18.15
CA SER A 20 0.12 -0.33 -18.99
C SER A 20 -1.34 -0.63 -19.40
N ARG A 21 -1.51 -1.24 -20.58
CA ARG A 21 -2.80 -1.81 -21.01
C ARG A 21 -3.38 -2.79 -19.98
N GLN A 22 -2.52 -3.54 -19.29
CA GLN A 22 -2.94 -4.49 -18.26
C GLN A 22 -3.56 -3.78 -17.05
N THR A 23 -3.03 -2.62 -16.66
CA THR A 23 -3.58 -1.76 -15.60
C THR A 23 -5.01 -1.34 -15.96
N VAL A 24 -5.22 -0.84 -17.18
CA VAL A 24 -6.55 -0.45 -17.67
C VAL A 24 -7.52 -1.63 -17.68
N SER A 25 -7.09 -2.80 -18.17
CA SER A 25 -7.92 -4.02 -18.15
C SER A 25 -8.33 -4.42 -16.72
N LYS A 26 -7.42 -4.33 -15.74
CA LYS A 26 -7.72 -4.60 -14.33
C LYS A 26 -8.74 -3.61 -13.78
N TRP A 27 -8.57 -2.32 -14.03
CA TRP A 27 -9.52 -1.29 -13.57
C TRP A 27 -10.91 -1.49 -14.17
N ARG A 28 -11.02 -1.78 -15.47
CA ARG A 28 -12.31 -2.10 -16.12
C ARG A 28 -12.95 -3.34 -15.50
N GLY A 29 -12.19 -4.42 -15.31
CA GLY A 29 -12.69 -5.64 -14.68
C GLY A 29 -13.13 -5.44 -13.22
N ARG A 30 -12.50 -4.53 -12.47
CA ARG A 30 -12.94 -4.16 -11.13
C ARG A 30 -14.20 -3.28 -11.15
N PHE A 31 -14.27 -2.32 -12.07
CA PHE A 31 -15.44 -1.45 -12.23
C PHE A 31 -16.69 -2.22 -12.66
N LEU A 32 -16.56 -3.21 -13.55
CA LEU A 32 -17.71 -4.04 -13.94
C LEU A 32 -18.28 -4.84 -12.77
N ARG A 33 -17.43 -5.29 -11.83
CA ARG A 33 -17.84 -6.10 -10.68
C ARG A 33 -18.32 -5.29 -9.48
N HIS A 34 -17.65 -4.18 -9.19
CA HIS A 34 -17.81 -3.44 -7.93
C HIS A 34 -18.09 -1.95 -8.15
N ARG A 35 -18.32 -1.52 -9.41
CA ARG A 35 -18.53 -0.12 -9.80
C ARG A 35 -17.41 0.76 -9.24
N LEU A 36 -17.74 1.93 -8.71
CA LEU A 36 -16.78 2.88 -8.15
C LEU A 36 -15.99 2.27 -6.97
N GLN A 37 -16.61 1.37 -6.19
CA GLN A 37 -15.96 0.73 -5.05
C GLN A 37 -14.85 -0.26 -5.47
N GLY A 38 -14.85 -0.70 -6.72
CA GLY A 38 -13.76 -1.50 -7.28
C GLY A 38 -12.51 -0.69 -7.63
N LEU A 39 -12.60 0.64 -7.67
CA LEU A 39 -11.50 1.52 -8.04
C LEU A 39 -10.79 2.11 -6.82
N SER A 40 -11.34 1.97 -5.61
CA SER A 40 -10.63 2.35 -4.39
C SER A 40 -9.46 1.42 -4.13
N ASP A 41 -8.44 1.93 -3.42
CA ASP A 41 -7.37 1.09 -2.90
C ASP A 41 -7.96 0.02 -1.98
N ALA A 42 -7.71 -1.24 -2.33
CA ALA A 42 -8.02 -2.34 -1.43
C ALA A 42 -7.17 -2.19 -0.17
N PRO A 43 -7.65 -2.65 1.00
CA PRO A 43 -6.81 -2.77 2.18
C PRO A 43 -5.52 -3.46 1.76
N ARG A 44 -4.37 -2.78 1.97
CA ARG A 44 -3.08 -3.36 1.64
C ARG A 44 -3.00 -4.69 2.36
N SER A 45 -2.83 -5.78 1.62
CA SER A 45 -2.49 -7.08 2.19
C SER A 45 -1.03 -7.00 2.65
N GLY A 46 -0.78 -6.18 3.68
CA GLY A 46 0.47 -6.22 4.40
C GLY A 46 0.66 -7.62 4.98
N ALA A 47 1.91 -7.97 5.26
CA ALA A 47 2.19 -9.19 6.01
C ALA A 47 1.33 -9.20 7.29
N PRO A 48 0.70 -10.33 7.66
CA PRO A 48 0.02 -10.45 8.94
C PRO A 48 0.95 -9.96 10.06
N ARG A 49 0.40 -9.23 11.01
CA ARG A 49 1.18 -8.71 12.13
C ARG A 49 1.79 -9.89 12.89
N THR A 50 3.12 -9.99 12.88
CA THR A 50 3.88 -11.03 13.60
C THR A 50 4.40 -10.57 14.95
N ILE A 51 4.49 -9.25 15.16
CA ILE A 51 4.98 -8.65 16.40
C ILE A 51 3.78 -8.47 17.34
N THR A 52 3.85 -9.15 18.49
CA THR A 52 2.87 -9.07 19.57
C THR A 52 2.97 -7.74 20.33
N ASP A 53 1.91 -7.37 21.04
CA ASP A 53 1.92 -6.15 21.87
C ASP A 53 2.98 -6.23 22.98
N GLU A 54 3.18 -7.42 23.57
CA GLU A 54 4.24 -7.66 24.55
C GLU A 54 5.64 -7.41 23.98
N GLN A 55 5.88 -7.82 22.73
CA GLN A 55 7.15 -7.55 22.05
C GLN A 55 7.35 -6.06 21.78
N VAL A 56 6.27 -5.33 21.48
CA VAL A 56 6.31 -3.86 21.33
C VAL A 56 6.62 -3.20 22.67
N GLU A 57 5.87 -3.54 23.71
CA GLU A 57 6.05 -3.00 25.07
C GLU A 57 7.47 -3.22 25.56
N ARG A 58 8.00 -4.44 25.43
CA ARG A 58 9.37 -4.77 25.82
C ARG A 58 10.42 -3.89 25.11
N VAL A 59 10.24 -3.62 23.82
CA VAL A 59 11.15 -2.73 23.07
C VAL A 59 11.02 -1.30 23.58
N VAL A 60 9.79 -0.80 23.76
CA VAL A 60 9.52 0.56 24.27
C VAL A 60 10.17 0.75 25.64
N THR A 61 9.85 -0.11 26.61
CA THR A 61 10.44 -0.08 27.96
C THR A 61 11.95 -0.10 27.91
N ARG A 62 12.54 -1.03 27.15
CA ARG A 62 14.00 -1.11 27.00
C ARG A 62 14.60 0.20 26.46
N THR A 63 13.97 0.80 25.46
CA THR A 63 14.48 2.05 24.87
C THR A 63 14.33 3.27 25.78
N LEU A 64 13.34 3.28 26.67
CA LEU A 64 13.08 4.39 27.59
C LEU A 64 13.87 4.28 28.90
N GLU A 65 14.07 3.07 29.42
CA GLU A 65 14.63 2.85 30.75
C GLU A 65 16.11 2.45 30.74
N THR A 66 16.67 2.12 29.57
CA THR A 66 18.07 1.70 29.46
C THR A 66 18.82 2.50 28.42
N LYS A 67 20.14 2.59 28.58
CA LYS A 67 21.06 3.06 27.54
C LYS A 67 21.84 1.87 26.99
N PRO A 68 22.12 1.83 25.67
CA PRO A 68 22.94 0.76 25.11
C PRO A 68 24.36 0.81 25.68
N HIS A 69 24.97 -0.35 25.91
CA HIS A 69 26.26 -0.48 26.61
C HIS A 69 27.39 0.40 26.02
N ASN A 70 27.38 0.60 24.70
CA ASN A 70 28.44 1.33 23.98
C ASN A 70 27.94 2.66 23.38
N ALA A 71 26.81 3.22 23.85
CA ALA A 71 26.31 4.50 23.36
C ALA A 71 25.51 5.25 24.43
N THR A 72 25.53 6.59 24.35
CA THR A 72 24.82 7.45 25.32
C THR A 72 23.31 7.51 25.07
N HIS A 73 22.86 7.14 23.87
CA HIS A 73 21.46 7.16 23.42
C HIS A 73 21.20 6.03 22.41
N TRP A 74 19.92 5.65 22.25
CA TRP A 74 19.49 4.74 21.19
C TRP A 74 19.46 5.46 19.84
N SER A 75 19.97 4.82 18.79
CA SER A 75 19.87 5.30 17.41
C SER A 75 18.90 4.44 16.61
N THR A 76 18.18 5.08 15.69
CA THR A 76 17.33 4.40 14.70
C THR A 76 18.06 4.41 13.36
N ARG A 77 18.00 3.32 12.60
CA ARG A 77 18.54 3.27 11.24
C ARG A 77 17.40 3.60 10.26
N SER A 78 17.46 4.79 9.65
CA SER A 78 16.55 5.23 8.58
C SER A 78 16.85 4.56 7.25
#